data_AF-A0A4S8ML33-F1
#
_entry.id   AF-A0A4S8ML33-F1
#
_cell.length_a   1.000
_cell.length_b   1.000
_cell.length_c   1.000
_cell.angle_alpha   90.00
_cell.angle_beta   90.00
_cell.angle_gamma   90.00
#
_symmetry.space_group_name_H-M   'P 1'
#
loop_
_entity.id
_entity.type
_entity.pdbx_description
1 polymer ?
#
loop_
_entity_poly.entity_id
_entity_poly.type
_entity_poly.pdbx_seq_one_letter_code
_entity_poly.pdbx_strand_id
1 'polypeptide(L)'
;MEIRKVVRELRERCADFVDSHGNTEEVELARRYSRGLEDRMNRLDALLLSFRQVCYAVASVQRLWLELHALLDYCQVYKPRMNDRDISPSSSPDNLLGAFTWNVNHAELLFRARIPFWFLHDVKDVPKVSVGKLAPLIPFASVCQDESPFIEPSIYRGVPDVQAQYAVINDHLAVIFDTHCPFESSRQSRLDIAAPSSLVLAGPIRNPSANTSRPSPYPKKTPQPQKSQGRDKFSLPIHKLFPPASPCWATALARVNRSSPPDPVQGGYAFPDPALIVTVARLEKTMTYCRNWLHFRDILIFRLSQPSPRLIPNSTWRQLLNGDFKARDTDATNSHTAAQKTSVRDLLGNCLLTGGIDINLDEPVTVSWRGQSFPINSDIPDMMVKEIVWELSHLNFRCELSALDRMLTPKSLLASESEKHTQRLRDCFAGSDPSNLLTVNIEQAHEGFAAEVPVARKGSLFALRDVMMVWPHFNQRCRDVKDLQEKDFYNDTKLEMFELVVISAYVQYFFDTFGRAAITPLHLDNC
;
A
#
# COMPACT_ATOMS: atom_id res chain seq x y z
N MET A 1 2.33 -3.30 23.67
CA MET A 1 3.48 -2.68 24.37
C MET A 1 4.68 -3.63 24.42
N GLU A 2 4.51 -4.92 24.74
CA GLU A 2 5.60 -5.92 24.74
C GLU A 2 6.18 -6.26 23.35
N ILE A 3 5.35 -6.46 22.32
CA ILE A 3 5.84 -6.86 20.99
C ILE A 3 6.80 -5.83 20.36
N ARG A 4 6.52 -4.53 20.51
CA ARG A 4 7.38 -3.45 20.01
C ARG A 4 8.75 -3.45 20.67
N LYS A 5 8.79 -3.71 21.98
CA LYS A 5 10.03 -3.76 22.75
C LYS A 5 10.90 -4.91 22.25
N VAL A 6 10.33 -6.11 22.14
CA VAL A 6 11.03 -7.31 21.68
C VAL A 6 11.51 -7.20 20.22
N VAL A 7 10.74 -6.53 19.36
CA VAL A 7 11.16 -6.22 17.98
C VAL A 7 12.32 -5.23 17.97
N ARG A 8 12.24 -4.15 18.76
CA ARG A 8 13.30 -3.13 18.84
C ARG A 8 14.62 -3.74 19.33
N GLU A 9 14.59 -4.52 20.40
CA GLU A 9 15.79 -5.18 20.95
C GLU A 9 16.48 -6.10 19.93
N LEU A 10 15.70 -6.89 19.16
CA LEU A 10 16.28 -7.73 18.12
C LEU A 10 16.87 -6.91 16.96
N ARG A 11 16.25 -5.78 16.61
CA ARG A 11 16.75 -4.89 15.56
C ARG A 11 18.02 -4.17 15.97
N GLU A 12 18.16 -3.77 17.23
CA GLU A 12 19.39 -3.25 17.81
C GLU A 12 20.52 -4.30 17.71
N ARG A 13 20.26 -5.54 18.14
CA ARG A 13 21.21 -6.67 17.96
C ARG A 13 21.57 -6.90 16.50
N CYS A 14 20.61 -6.76 15.58
CA CYS A 14 20.87 -6.88 14.15
C CYS A 14 21.77 -5.75 13.62
N ALA A 15 21.63 -4.52 14.13
CA ALA A 15 22.50 -3.40 13.74
C ALA A 15 23.95 -3.68 14.16
N ASP A 16 24.16 -4.11 15.41
CA ASP A 16 25.49 -4.50 15.90
C ASP A 16 26.11 -5.64 15.08
N PHE A 17 25.29 -6.63 14.69
CA PHE A 17 25.72 -7.72 13.81
C PHE A 17 26.14 -7.20 12.43
N VAL A 18 25.33 -6.31 11.83
CA VAL A 18 25.60 -5.75 10.50
C VAL A 18 26.90 -4.94 10.48
N ASP A 19 27.22 -4.24 11.56
CA ASP A 19 28.42 -3.42 11.65
C ASP A 19 29.70 -4.22 11.90
N SER A 20 29.58 -5.39 12.54
CA SER A 20 30.72 -6.22 12.94
C SER A 20 30.98 -7.45 12.06
N HIS A 21 29.98 -7.92 11.31
CA HIS A 21 30.05 -9.19 10.58
C HIS A 21 30.61 -9.03 9.17
N GLY A 22 31.62 -9.85 8.82
CA GLY A 22 32.35 -9.70 7.56
C GLY A 22 31.70 -10.37 6.32
N ASN A 23 30.69 -11.22 6.49
CA ASN A 23 30.04 -11.91 5.37
C ASN A 23 28.91 -11.07 4.77
N THR A 24 29.11 -10.58 3.55
CA THR A 24 28.18 -9.68 2.86
C THR A 24 26.79 -10.30 2.64
N GLU A 25 26.70 -11.58 2.26
CA GLU A 25 25.41 -12.24 2.00
C GLU A 25 24.58 -12.39 3.28
N GLU A 26 25.23 -12.75 4.39
CA GLU A 26 24.58 -12.89 5.70
C GLU A 26 24.14 -11.52 6.24
N VAL A 27 24.96 -10.48 6.04
CA VAL A 27 24.61 -9.10 6.38
C VAL A 27 23.43 -8.61 5.56
N GLU A 28 23.40 -8.87 4.24
CA GLU A 28 22.30 -8.49 3.37
C GLU A 28 20.99 -9.20 3.77
N LEU A 29 21.07 -10.50 4.07
CA LEU A 29 19.91 -11.25 4.55
C LEU A 29 19.38 -10.73 5.89
N ALA A 30 20.27 -10.42 6.84
CA ALA A 30 19.89 -9.85 8.14
C ALA A 30 19.22 -8.47 7.97
N ARG A 31 19.76 -7.60 7.11
CA ARG A 31 19.15 -6.31 6.76
C ARG A 31 17.76 -6.49 6.17
N ARG A 32 17.60 -7.46 5.26
CA ARG A 32 16.31 -7.76 4.63
C ARG A 32 15.26 -8.18 5.67
N TYR A 33 15.60 -9.08 6.58
CA TYR A 33 14.68 -9.52 7.63
C TYR A 33 14.38 -8.39 8.64
N SER A 34 15.38 -7.62 9.06
CA SER A 34 15.19 -6.48 9.96
C SER A 34 14.25 -5.42 9.36
N ARG A 35 14.42 -5.10 8.07
CA ARG A 35 13.53 -4.19 7.34
C ARG A 35 12.12 -4.76 7.23
N GLY A 36 11.97 -6.02 6.81
CA GLY A 36 10.66 -6.66 6.72
C GLY A 36 9.92 -6.72 8.06
N LEU A 37 10.66 -6.89 9.16
CA LEU A 37 10.10 -6.91 10.51
C LEU A 37 9.58 -5.52 10.93
N GLU A 38 10.32 -4.46 10.61
CA GLU A 38 9.88 -3.07 10.83
C GLU A 38 8.64 -2.74 9.98
N ASP A 39 8.68 -3.01 8.66
CA ASP A 39 7.59 -2.75 7.72
C ASP A 39 6.28 -3.42 8.22
N ARG A 40 6.35 -4.69 8.65
CA ARG A 40 5.18 -5.43 9.15
C ARG A 40 4.68 -4.90 10.50
N MET A 41 5.57 -4.50 11.40
CA MET A 41 5.16 -3.90 12.69
C MET A 41 4.49 -2.54 12.50
N ASN A 42 5.06 -1.68 11.67
CA ASN A 42 4.48 -0.38 11.37
C ASN A 42 3.08 -0.54 10.78
N ARG A 43 2.90 -1.53 9.91
CA ARG A 43 1.60 -1.83 9.30
C ARG A 43 0.58 -2.36 10.31
N LEU A 44 1.01 -3.20 11.25
CA LEU A 44 0.17 -3.70 12.35
C LEU A 44 -0.26 -2.57 13.30
N ASP A 45 0.61 -1.57 13.49
CA ASP A 45 0.34 -0.41 14.35
C ASP A 45 -0.58 0.63 13.70
N ALA A 46 -0.50 0.78 12.38
CA ALA A 46 -1.16 1.87 11.67
C ALA A 46 -2.51 1.51 11.03
N LEU A 47 -2.72 0.24 10.65
CA LEU A 47 -3.92 -0.17 9.92
C LEU A 47 -4.88 -0.96 10.80
N LEU A 48 -6.16 -0.62 10.72
CA LEU A 48 -7.22 -1.48 11.22
C LEU A 48 -7.46 -2.62 10.22
N LEU A 49 -7.36 -3.84 10.72
CA LEU A 49 -7.48 -5.08 9.96
C LEU A 49 -8.62 -5.92 10.53
N SER A 50 -9.19 -6.82 9.72
CA SER A 50 -10.10 -7.84 10.27
C SER A 50 -9.38 -8.74 11.28
N PHE A 51 -10.12 -9.37 12.19
CA PHE A 51 -9.52 -10.27 13.19
C PHE A 51 -8.63 -11.35 12.55
N ARG A 52 -9.09 -11.96 11.45
CA ARG A 52 -8.30 -12.93 10.68
C ARG A 52 -6.98 -12.32 10.20
N GLN A 53 -7.02 -11.14 9.58
CA GLN A 53 -5.82 -10.47 9.10
C GLN A 53 -4.88 -10.06 10.23
N VAL A 54 -5.40 -9.70 11.41
CA VAL A 54 -4.56 -9.45 12.61
C VAL A 54 -3.84 -10.73 13.03
N CYS A 55 -4.53 -11.87 13.11
CA CYS A 55 -3.88 -13.16 13.43
C CYS A 55 -2.74 -13.48 12.45
N TYR A 56 -3.01 -13.31 11.15
CA TYR A 56 -2.01 -13.47 10.10
C TYR A 56 -0.84 -12.49 10.22
N ALA A 57 -1.13 -11.22 10.47
CA ALA A 57 -0.11 -10.19 10.60
C ALA A 57 0.81 -10.45 11.79
N VAL A 58 0.24 -10.84 12.94
CA VAL A 58 1.00 -11.22 14.14
C VAL A 58 1.86 -12.46 13.87
N ALA A 59 1.30 -13.51 13.27
CA ALA A 59 2.05 -14.72 12.92
C ALA A 59 3.22 -14.40 11.95
N SER A 60 2.98 -13.47 11.02
CA SER A 60 3.96 -13.02 10.05
C SER A 60 5.10 -12.19 10.67
N VAL A 61 4.80 -11.36 11.67
CA VAL A 61 5.81 -10.66 12.50
C VAL A 61 6.61 -11.66 13.34
N GLN A 62 5.92 -12.58 14.03
CA GLN A 62 6.57 -13.62 14.85
C GLN A 62 7.52 -14.46 14.02
N ARG A 63 7.12 -14.85 12.81
CA ARG A 63 7.95 -15.61 11.89
C ARG A 63 9.23 -14.85 11.51
N LEU A 64 9.13 -13.59 11.06
CA LEU A 64 10.33 -12.81 10.72
C LEU A 64 11.23 -12.57 11.92
N TRP A 65 10.65 -12.35 13.10
CA TRP A 65 11.42 -12.22 14.32
C TRP A 65 12.21 -13.50 14.59
N LEU A 66 11.57 -14.67 14.50
CA LEU A 66 12.22 -15.97 14.69
C LEU A 66 13.27 -16.26 13.61
N GLU A 67 13.01 -15.92 12.34
CA GLU A 67 13.96 -16.10 11.23
C GLU A 67 15.19 -15.20 11.42
N LEU A 68 15.01 -13.92 11.77
CA LEU A 68 16.11 -13.01 12.07
C LEU A 68 16.90 -13.48 13.29
N HIS A 69 16.21 -13.82 14.38
CA HIS A 69 16.86 -14.33 15.59
C HIS A 69 17.70 -15.59 15.31
N ALA A 70 17.12 -16.55 14.59
CA ALA A 70 17.80 -17.79 14.22
C ALA A 70 19.00 -17.53 13.30
N LEU A 71 18.90 -16.59 12.36
CA LEU A 71 20.02 -16.18 11.51
C LEU A 71 21.17 -15.60 12.35
N LEU A 72 20.87 -14.69 13.27
CA LEU A 72 21.88 -14.08 14.13
C LEU A 72 22.56 -15.13 15.02
N ASP A 73 21.79 -16.02 15.66
CA ASP A 73 22.34 -17.12 16.46
C ASP A 73 23.16 -18.10 15.61
N TYR A 74 22.68 -18.42 14.41
CA TYR A 74 23.41 -19.27 13.47
C TYR A 74 24.78 -18.67 13.14
N CYS A 75 24.82 -17.41 12.74
CA CYS A 75 26.07 -16.75 12.35
C CYS A 75 27.03 -16.52 13.53
N GLN A 76 26.51 -16.14 14.70
CA GLN A 76 27.32 -15.73 15.86
C GLN A 76 27.71 -16.89 16.78
N VAL A 77 26.91 -17.96 16.84
CA VAL A 77 27.10 -19.06 17.81
C VAL A 77 27.36 -20.38 17.10
N TYR A 78 26.44 -20.81 16.23
CA TYR A 78 26.47 -22.19 15.73
C TYR A 78 27.46 -22.40 14.59
N LYS A 79 27.52 -21.50 13.62
CA LYS A 79 28.45 -21.55 12.48
C LYS A 79 29.91 -21.52 12.94
N PRO A 80 30.33 -20.69 13.93
CA PRO A 80 31.67 -20.78 14.51
C PRO A 80 31.96 -22.16 15.13
N ARG A 81 31.02 -22.72 15.91
CA ARG A 81 31.17 -24.06 16.51
C ARG A 81 31.26 -25.18 15.47
N MET A 82 30.54 -25.07 14.35
CA MET A 82 30.65 -26.02 13.23
C MET A 82 32.06 -26.04 12.63
N ASN A 83 32.70 -24.88 12.56
CA ASN A 83 34.04 -24.70 11.99
C ASN A 83 35.16 -24.98 12.99
N ASP A 84 34.84 -25.06 14.28
CA ASP A 84 35.79 -25.40 15.33
C ASP A 84 36.28 -26.84 15.15
N ARG A 85 37.60 -27.01 15.25
CA ARG A 85 38.27 -28.32 15.15
C ARG A 85 38.42 -28.97 16.52
N ASP A 86 38.35 -28.19 17.60
CA ASP A 86 38.51 -28.68 18.96
C ASP A 86 37.14 -29.03 19.56
N ILE A 87 36.76 -30.29 19.43
CA ILE A 87 35.51 -30.81 19.99
C ILE A 87 35.71 -31.06 21.49
N SER A 88 35.05 -30.27 22.34
CA SER A 88 34.88 -30.63 23.76
C SER A 88 33.87 -31.78 23.88
N PRO A 89 34.28 -32.99 24.30
CA PRO A 89 33.47 -34.22 24.15
C PRO A 89 32.34 -34.38 25.19
N SER A 90 32.13 -33.45 26.11
CA SER A 90 31.30 -33.64 27.32
C SER A 90 30.10 -32.71 27.46
N SER A 91 29.74 -31.94 26.43
CA SER A 91 28.65 -30.97 26.52
C SER A 91 27.32 -31.55 26.04
N SER A 92 26.26 -31.40 26.85
CA SER A 92 24.89 -31.71 26.43
C SER A 92 24.49 -30.85 25.22
N PRO A 93 23.60 -31.36 24.35
CA PRO A 93 23.09 -30.56 23.24
C PRO A 93 22.29 -29.36 23.76
N ASP A 94 22.29 -28.28 22.97
CA ASP A 94 21.52 -27.07 23.27
C ASP A 94 20.02 -27.34 23.10
N ASN A 95 19.18 -26.53 23.77
CA ASN A 95 17.73 -26.67 23.76
C ASN A 95 17.11 -26.15 22.44
N LEU A 96 17.30 -26.92 21.37
CA LEU A 96 16.82 -26.62 20.02
C LEU A 96 15.95 -27.75 19.48
N LEU A 97 15.14 -27.45 18.47
CA LEU A 97 14.35 -28.47 17.77
C LEU A 97 15.22 -29.54 17.10
N GLY A 98 16.40 -29.16 16.61
CA GLY A 98 17.32 -30.06 15.92
C GLY A 98 16.95 -30.37 14.47
N ALA A 99 17.59 -31.38 13.88
CA ALA A 99 17.37 -31.78 12.49
C ALA A 99 17.50 -33.30 12.25
N PHE A 100 16.74 -33.81 11.29
CA PHE A 100 16.94 -35.16 10.75
C PHE A 100 17.94 -35.11 9.60
N THR A 101 18.90 -36.03 9.58
CA THR A 101 19.90 -36.11 8.49
C THR A 101 20.33 -37.54 8.23
N TRP A 102 20.52 -37.91 6.97
CA TRP A 102 21.20 -39.15 6.56
C TRP A 102 22.64 -38.90 6.11
N ASN A 103 23.08 -37.63 6.09
CA ASN A 103 24.42 -37.24 5.67
C ASN A 103 25.34 -37.13 6.90
N VAL A 104 26.39 -37.96 6.93
CA VAL A 104 27.36 -38.03 8.03
C VAL A 104 28.09 -36.70 8.22
N ASN A 105 28.41 -35.98 7.14
CA ASN A 105 29.06 -34.67 7.23
C ASN A 105 28.14 -33.64 7.91
N HIS A 106 26.84 -33.64 7.58
CA HIS A 106 25.88 -32.75 8.26
C HIS A 106 25.69 -33.16 9.73
N ALA A 107 25.66 -34.45 10.02
CA ALA A 107 25.59 -34.95 11.40
C ALA A 107 26.79 -34.50 12.23
N GLU A 108 27.99 -34.56 11.66
CA GLU A 108 29.21 -34.07 12.30
C GLU A 108 29.14 -32.56 12.56
N LEU A 109 28.69 -31.75 11.59
CA LEU A 109 28.52 -30.30 11.78
C LEU A 109 27.51 -30.00 12.90
N LEU A 110 26.36 -30.67 12.91
CA LEU A 110 25.34 -30.50 13.96
C LEU A 110 25.86 -30.93 15.33
N PHE A 111 26.60 -32.04 15.39
CA PHE A 111 27.27 -32.52 16.61
C PHE A 111 28.24 -31.48 17.15
N ARG A 112 29.14 -30.94 16.31
CA ARG A 112 30.09 -29.88 16.69
C ARG A 112 29.38 -28.61 17.15
N ALA A 113 28.29 -28.25 16.49
CA ALA A 113 27.45 -27.11 16.85
C ALA A 113 26.67 -27.29 18.17
N ARG A 114 26.61 -28.53 18.69
CA ARG A 114 25.74 -28.96 19.80
C ARG A 114 24.25 -28.82 19.48
N ILE A 115 23.90 -28.90 18.20
CA ILE A 115 22.50 -28.91 17.75
C ILE A 115 22.01 -30.37 17.79
N PRO A 116 20.88 -30.67 18.45
CA PRO A 116 20.29 -32.00 18.42
C PRO A 116 20.09 -32.48 16.98
N PHE A 117 20.39 -33.75 16.71
CA PHE A 117 20.12 -34.33 15.41
C PHE A 117 19.74 -35.79 15.53
N TRP A 118 19.00 -36.26 14.54
CA TRP A 118 18.60 -37.65 14.39
C TRP A 118 19.19 -38.19 13.10
N PHE A 119 20.15 -39.11 13.24
CA PHE A 119 20.77 -39.74 12.10
C PHE A 119 19.87 -40.85 11.54
N LEU A 120 19.50 -40.72 10.27
CA LEU A 120 18.63 -41.66 9.57
C LEU A 120 19.48 -42.75 8.94
N HIS A 121 19.35 -43.98 9.46
CA HIS A 121 19.99 -45.16 8.89
C HIS A 121 19.11 -45.80 7.82
N ASP A 122 19.75 -46.34 6.78
CA ASP A 122 19.09 -47.27 5.87
C ASP A 122 18.71 -48.54 6.64
N VAL A 123 17.51 -49.07 6.36
CA VAL A 123 16.98 -50.27 7.02
C VAL A 123 17.98 -51.44 6.93
N LYS A 124 18.75 -51.54 5.83
CA LYS A 124 19.77 -52.58 5.65
C LYS A 124 20.93 -52.51 6.63
N ASP A 125 21.18 -51.33 7.20
CA ASP A 125 22.29 -51.09 8.13
C ASP A 125 21.87 -51.21 9.60
N VAL A 126 20.57 -51.31 9.88
CA VAL A 126 20.02 -51.52 11.23
C VAL A 126 20.69 -52.68 11.98
N PRO A 127 20.98 -53.85 11.37
CA PRO A 127 21.68 -54.94 12.07
C PRO A 127 23.10 -54.58 12.56
N LYS A 128 23.70 -53.53 12.01
CA LYS A 128 25.04 -53.05 12.36
C LYS A 128 25.01 -51.89 13.37
N VAL A 129 23.83 -51.40 13.74
CA VAL A 129 23.66 -50.27 14.66
C VAL A 129 23.47 -50.80 16.09
N SER A 130 24.38 -50.44 16.98
CA SER A 130 24.23 -50.72 18.42
C SER A 130 23.23 -49.76 19.04
N VAL A 131 22.10 -50.28 19.52
CA VAL A 131 21.06 -49.48 20.18
C VAL A 131 21.38 -49.35 21.67
N GLY A 132 21.80 -48.16 22.10
CA GLY A 132 22.06 -47.88 23.52
C GLY A 132 20.78 -47.67 24.34
N LYS A 133 19.77 -47.02 23.76
CA LYS A 133 18.48 -46.74 24.42
C LYS A 133 17.39 -46.52 23.37
N LEU A 134 16.20 -47.06 23.63
CA LEU A 134 15.01 -46.73 22.86
C LEU A 134 14.36 -45.45 23.40
N ALA A 135 14.10 -44.50 22.51
CA ALA A 135 13.34 -43.29 22.84
C ALA A 135 11.84 -43.58 22.64
N PRO A 136 10.96 -43.24 23.61
CA PRO A 136 9.53 -43.36 23.41
C PRO A 136 9.08 -42.38 22.33
N LEU A 137 8.19 -42.84 21.44
CA LEU A 137 7.53 -41.96 20.48
C LEU A 137 6.61 -41.01 21.25
N ILE A 138 6.66 -39.73 20.87
CA ILE A 138 5.72 -38.73 21.37
C ILE A 138 4.33 -39.10 20.83
N PRO A 139 3.30 -39.30 21.68
CA PRO A 139 1.96 -39.62 21.21
C PRO A 139 1.42 -38.52 20.29
N PHE A 140 0.78 -38.88 19.19
CA PHE A 140 0.13 -37.90 18.32
C PHE A 140 -0.89 -37.01 19.06
N ALA A 141 -1.48 -37.53 20.15
CA ALA A 141 -2.40 -36.80 21.01
C ALA A 141 -1.77 -35.58 21.72
N SER A 142 -0.43 -35.48 21.81
CA SER A 142 0.23 -34.30 22.39
C SER A 142 0.51 -33.19 21.36
N VAL A 143 0.17 -33.40 20.09
CA VAL A 143 0.26 -32.39 19.03
C VAL A 143 -1.11 -31.72 18.91
N CYS A 144 -1.14 -30.41 18.71
CA CYS A 144 -2.39 -29.70 18.40
C CYS A 144 -2.97 -30.24 17.09
N GLN A 145 -4.18 -30.80 17.17
CA GLN A 145 -4.93 -31.33 16.02
C GLN A 145 -6.18 -30.48 15.73
N ASP A 146 -6.34 -29.36 16.42
CA ASP A 146 -7.48 -28.47 16.21
C ASP A 146 -7.44 -27.93 14.78
N GLU A 147 -8.56 -28.06 14.08
CA GLU A 147 -8.70 -27.45 12.77
C GLU A 147 -8.67 -25.93 12.91
N SER A 148 -8.01 -25.26 11.96
CA SER A 148 -8.06 -23.81 11.89
C SER A 148 -9.52 -23.35 11.79
N PRO A 149 -9.95 -22.34 12.57
CA PRO A 149 -11.28 -21.75 12.41
C PRO A 149 -11.43 -21.03 11.07
N PHE A 150 -10.33 -20.84 10.33
CA PHE A 150 -10.30 -20.25 9.00
C PHE A 150 -10.05 -21.33 7.95
N ILE A 151 -10.89 -21.35 6.91
CA ILE A 151 -10.68 -22.21 5.74
C ILE A 151 -9.50 -21.66 4.94
N GLU A 152 -8.41 -22.42 4.89
CA GLU A 152 -7.18 -22.01 4.20
C GLU A 152 -6.96 -22.76 2.89
N PRO A 153 -6.54 -22.06 1.83
CA PRO A 153 -6.21 -22.70 0.57
C PRO A 153 -4.91 -23.51 0.70
N SER A 154 -4.80 -24.57 -0.08
CA SER A 154 -3.55 -25.30 -0.27
C SER A 154 -2.55 -24.40 -1.01
N ILE A 155 -1.62 -23.78 -0.29
CA ILE A 155 -0.66 -22.84 -0.89
C ILE A 155 0.43 -23.53 -1.71
N TYR A 156 0.80 -24.76 -1.35
CA TYR A 156 1.82 -25.55 -2.06
C TYR A 156 1.28 -26.92 -2.45
N ARG A 157 1.47 -27.30 -3.73
CA ARG A 157 1.26 -28.66 -4.23
C ARG A 157 2.44 -29.02 -5.12
N GLY A 158 3.16 -30.07 -4.77
CA GLY A 158 4.33 -30.48 -5.54
C GLY A 158 5.20 -31.47 -4.79
N VAL A 159 6.29 -31.88 -5.44
CA VAL A 159 7.36 -32.69 -4.84
C VAL A 159 8.02 -31.87 -3.74
N PRO A 160 8.29 -32.42 -2.54
CA PRO A 160 8.90 -31.66 -1.45
C PRO A 160 10.19 -30.95 -1.87
N ASP A 161 10.14 -29.61 -1.86
CA ASP A 161 11.27 -28.71 -2.11
C ASP A 161 11.23 -27.61 -1.06
N VAL A 162 12.24 -27.58 -0.19
CA VAL A 162 12.29 -26.66 0.96
C VAL A 162 12.30 -25.21 0.48
N GLN A 163 13.09 -24.89 -0.55
CA GLN A 163 13.21 -23.50 -1.01
C GLN A 163 11.89 -23.01 -1.61
N ALA A 164 11.25 -23.82 -2.45
CA ALA A 164 9.97 -23.49 -3.04
C ALA A 164 8.85 -23.39 -1.98
N GLN A 165 8.85 -24.28 -0.99
CA GLN A 165 7.89 -24.23 0.12
C GLN A 165 8.04 -22.95 0.94
N TYR A 166 9.26 -22.59 1.33
CA TYR A 166 9.52 -21.36 2.08
C TYR A 166 9.18 -20.10 1.25
N ALA A 167 9.47 -20.09 -0.05
CA ALA A 167 9.08 -19.00 -0.93
C ALA A 167 7.56 -18.81 -0.94
N VAL A 168 6.80 -19.89 -1.17
CA VAL A 168 5.34 -19.85 -1.20
C VAL A 168 4.72 -19.45 0.15
N ILE A 169 5.29 -19.92 1.27
CA ILE A 169 4.86 -19.48 2.62
C ILE A 169 5.07 -17.98 2.78
N ASN A 170 6.25 -17.48 2.40
CA ASN A 170 6.59 -16.07 2.51
C ASN A 170 5.69 -15.20 1.63
N ASP A 171 5.44 -15.63 0.38
CA ASP A 171 4.55 -14.94 -0.55
C ASP A 171 3.12 -14.91 -0.01
N HIS A 172 2.60 -16.03 0.48
CA HIS A 172 1.26 -16.10 1.06
C HIS A 172 1.09 -15.18 2.27
N LEU A 173 2.08 -15.12 3.15
CA LEU A 173 2.05 -14.22 4.31
C LEU A 173 2.25 -12.76 3.92
N ALA A 174 2.97 -12.47 2.84
CA ALA A 174 3.19 -11.12 2.35
C ALA A 174 1.90 -10.49 1.80
N VAL A 175 1.02 -11.28 1.18
CA VAL A 175 -0.25 -10.80 0.59
C VAL A 175 -1.14 -10.07 1.60
N ILE A 176 -1.13 -10.43 2.89
CA ILE A 176 -1.90 -9.71 3.93
C ILE A 176 -1.45 -8.24 4.08
N PHE A 177 -0.19 -7.97 3.75
CA PHE A 177 0.41 -6.65 3.80
C PHE A 177 0.42 -5.97 2.43
N ASP A 178 -0.25 -6.52 1.42
CA ASP A 178 -0.37 -5.86 0.14
C ASP A 178 -1.30 -4.66 0.21
N THR A 179 -0.90 -3.58 -0.45
CA THR A 179 -1.78 -2.47 -0.77
C THR A 179 -2.21 -2.60 -2.22
N HIS A 180 -3.50 -2.78 -2.44
CA HIS A 180 -4.06 -2.91 -3.76
C HIS A 180 -4.36 -1.54 -4.38
N CYS A 181 -3.96 -1.39 -5.63
CA CYS A 181 -4.09 -0.15 -6.36
C CYS A 181 -5.46 -0.07 -7.04
N PRO A 182 -6.30 0.96 -6.76
CA PRO A 182 -7.63 1.05 -7.35
C PRO A 182 -7.61 1.34 -8.86
N PHE A 183 -6.45 1.68 -9.41
CA PHE A 183 -6.26 1.95 -10.83
C PHE A 183 -6.20 0.67 -11.68
N GLU A 184 -6.00 -0.51 -11.08
CA GLU A 184 -5.89 -1.79 -11.79
C GLU A 184 -7.25 -2.39 -12.17
N SER A 185 -8.26 -2.29 -11.31
CA SER A 185 -9.61 -2.82 -11.59
C SER A 185 -10.28 -2.12 -12.77
N SER A 186 -9.97 -0.82 -12.98
CA SER A 186 -10.39 -0.07 -14.17
C SER A 186 -9.79 -0.64 -15.46
N ARG A 187 -8.69 -1.42 -15.39
CA ARG A 187 -8.09 -2.13 -16.53
C ARG A 187 -8.65 -3.53 -16.70
N GLN A 188 -8.91 -4.28 -15.63
CA GLN A 188 -9.50 -5.63 -15.74
C GLN A 188 -10.84 -5.59 -16.47
N SER A 189 -11.66 -4.58 -16.15
CA SER A 189 -12.91 -4.31 -16.89
C SER A 189 -12.70 -4.01 -18.38
N ARG A 190 -11.50 -3.59 -18.83
CA ARG A 190 -11.16 -3.41 -20.25
C ARG A 190 -10.81 -4.74 -20.93
N LEU A 191 -10.16 -5.66 -20.21
CA LEU A 191 -9.79 -6.97 -20.74
C LEU A 191 -11.02 -7.89 -20.85
N ASP A 192 -11.97 -7.79 -19.92
CA ASP A 192 -13.22 -8.57 -19.97
C ASP A 192 -14.18 -8.09 -21.07
N ILE A 193 -14.15 -6.80 -21.44
CA ILE A 193 -14.88 -6.26 -22.62
C ILE A 193 -14.19 -6.69 -23.92
N ALA A 194 -12.88 -6.98 -23.88
CA ALA A 194 -12.08 -7.41 -25.04
C ALA A 194 -12.03 -8.93 -25.24
N ALA A 195 -12.64 -9.73 -24.36
CA ALA A 195 -12.81 -11.16 -24.58
C ALA A 195 -13.96 -11.42 -25.59
N PRO A 196 -13.76 -12.23 -26.64
CA PRO A 196 -14.78 -12.47 -27.64
C PRO A 196 -15.83 -13.44 -27.06
N SER A 197 -16.87 -12.89 -26.43
CA SER A 197 -18.11 -13.65 -26.24
C SER A 197 -18.89 -13.66 -27.55
N SER A 198 -18.35 -14.37 -28.54
CA SER A 198 -19.18 -14.98 -29.57
C SER A 198 -19.91 -16.16 -28.92
N LEU A 199 -21.21 -16.00 -28.64
CA LEU A 199 -22.29 -16.92 -29.02
C LEU A 199 -23.61 -16.57 -28.29
N VAL A 200 -24.48 -15.93 -29.08
CA VAL A 200 -25.95 -16.10 -29.16
C VAL A 200 -26.83 -15.72 -27.96
N LEU A 201 -27.54 -14.59 -28.09
CA LEU A 201 -28.99 -14.63 -28.27
C LEU A 201 -29.47 -13.33 -28.95
N ALA A 202 -29.93 -13.51 -30.19
CA ALA A 202 -30.52 -12.47 -31.01
C ALA A 202 -31.80 -11.92 -30.36
N GLY A 203 -31.84 -10.61 -30.13
CA GLY A 203 -33.06 -9.83 -29.97
C GLY A 203 -33.43 -9.16 -31.31
N PRO A 204 -34.72 -8.90 -31.58
CA PRO A 204 -35.22 -8.74 -32.94
C PRO A 204 -34.73 -7.45 -33.61
N ILE A 205 -34.25 -7.64 -34.84
CA ILE A 205 -33.92 -6.59 -35.80
C ILE A 205 -35.23 -5.83 -36.13
N ARG A 206 -35.32 -4.56 -35.73
CA ARG A 206 -36.29 -3.63 -36.30
C ARG A 206 -35.73 -3.07 -37.59
N ASN A 207 -36.25 -3.56 -38.72
CA ASN A 207 -36.03 -2.95 -40.03
C ASN A 207 -36.53 -1.49 -40.06
N PRO A 208 -35.86 -0.60 -40.80
CA PRO A 208 -36.23 0.81 -40.91
C PRO A 208 -37.44 0.96 -41.83
N SER A 209 -38.56 1.45 -41.30
CA SER A 209 -39.71 1.85 -42.11
C SER A 209 -39.60 3.32 -42.49
N ALA A 210 -39.63 3.53 -43.81
CA ALA A 210 -39.93 4.70 -44.62
C ALA A 210 -40.36 6.02 -43.94
N ASN A 211 -39.73 7.08 -44.45
CA ASN A 211 -40.15 8.48 -44.51
C ASN A 211 -41.65 8.76 -44.32
N THR A 212 -41.97 9.54 -43.29
CA THR A 212 -43.03 10.57 -43.39
C THR A 212 -42.56 11.82 -42.65
N SER A 213 -42.38 12.89 -43.42
CA SER A 213 -42.09 14.24 -42.97
C SER A 213 -43.26 14.82 -42.17
N ARG A 214 -43.00 15.28 -40.94
CA ARG A 214 -43.84 16.27 -40.26
C ARG A 214 -43.01 17.52 -39.98
N PRO A 215 -43.45 18.71 -40.42
CA PRO A 215 -42.72 19.95 -40.20
C PRO A 215 -42.83 20.39 -38.73
N SER A 216 -41.69 20.60 -38.08
CA SER A 216 -41.59 21.23 -36.76
C SER A 216 -41.58 22.76 -36.93
N PRO A 217 -42.43 23.54 -36.23
CA PRO A 217 -42.61 24.98 -36.49
C PRO A 217 -41.55 25.92 -35.88
N TYR A 218 -40.41 25.43 -35.39
CA TYR A 218 -39.38 26.28 -34.80
C TYR A 218 -37.97 25.94 -35.30
N PRO A 219 -37.15 26.93 -35.68
CA PRO A 219 -35.78 26.70 -36.10
C PRO A 219 -34.96 26.17 -34.91
N LYS A 220 -34.34 24.99 -35.10
CA LYS A 220 -33.36 24.45 -34.15
C LYS A 220 -32.19 25.42 -34.06
N LYS A 221 -32.05 26.10 -32.91
CA LYS A 221 -30.84 26.82 -32.55
C LYS A 221 -29.67 25.84 -32.55
N THR A 222 -28.59 26.23 -33.21
CA THR A 222 -27.27 25.61 -33.14
C THR A 222 -26.88 25.31 -31.68
N PRO A 223 -26.28 24.16 -31.38
CA PRO A 223 -25.84 23.86 -30.03
C PRO A 223 -24.71 24.82 -29.66
N GLN A 224 -25.03 25.83 -28.86
CA GLN A 224 -24.02 26.61 -28.16
C GLN A 224 -23.26 25.67 -27.21
N PRO A 225 -21.93 25.74 -27.14
CA PRO A 225 -21.16 24.99 -26.16
C PRO A 225 -21.61 25.45 -24.76
N GLN A 226 -22.22 24.54 -24.00
CA GLN A 226 -22.49 24.76 -22.59
C GLN A 226 -21.14 25.03 -21.90
N LYS A 227 -20.94 26.28 -21.45
CA LYS A 227 -19.88 26.60 -20.49
C LYS A 227 -20.12 25.72 -19.26
N SER A 228 -19.24 24.76 -19.03
CA SER A 228 -19.22 23.95 -17.82
C SER A 228 -19.05 24.89 -16.63
N GLN A 229 -20.06 25.02 -15.77
CA GLN A 229 -19.99 25.70 -14.47
C GLN A 229 -19.10 24.94 -13.45
N GLY A 230 -18.11 24.19 -13.91
CA GLY A 230 -17.22 23.39 -13.08
C GLY A 230 -15.93 24.14 -12.76
N ARG A 231 -15.42 23.98 -11.53
CA ARG A 231 -14.08 24.43 -11.15
C ARG A 231 -13.02 23.80 -12.07
N ASP A 232 -12.02 24.58 -12.45
CA ASP A 232 -10.83 24.06 -13.14
C ASP A 232 -10.04 23.13 -12.20
N LYS A 233 -9.96 21.85 -12.55
CA LYS A 233 -9.27 20.82 -11.75
C LYS A 233 -7.74 20.94 -11.82
N PHE A 234 -7.23 21.75 -12.74
CA PHE A 234 -5.80 22.00 -12.91
C PHE A 234 -5.33 23.28 -12.20
N SER A 235 -6.18 23.87 -11.37
CA SER A 235 -5.80 24.95 -10.44
C SER A 235 -6.19 24.60 -9.00
N LEU A 236 -5.31 24.93 -8.07
CA LEU A 236 -5.55 24.74 -6.64
C LEU A 236 -6.60 25.75 -6.14
N PRO A 237 -7.44 25.39 -5.15
CA PRO A 237 -8.45 26.30 -4.64
C PRO A 237 -7.80 27.38 -3.77
N ILE A 238 -8.30 28.60 -3.91
CA ILE A 238 -7.95 29.71 -3.01
C ILE A 238 -8.95 29.66 -1.85
N HIS A 239 -8.58 29.03 -0.73
CA HIS A 239 -9.46 28.89 0.43
C HIS A 239 -8.66 28.77 1.74
N LYS A 240 -9.09 29.45 2.82
CA LYS A 240 -8.36 29.49 4.12
C LYS A 240 -8.13 28.11 4.78
N LEU A 241 -9.04 27.17 4.52
CA LEU A 241 -8.99 25.79 5.05
C LEU A 241 -8.26 24.82 4.12
N PHE A 242 -7.80 25.28 2.96
CA PHE A 242 -7.02 24.46 2.05
C PHE A 242 -5.54 24.75 2.31
N PRO A 243 -4.77 23.78 2.82
CA PRO A 243 -3.34 23.99 3.05
C PRO A 243 -2.62 24.33 1.74
N PRO A 244 -1.60 25.19 1.75
CA PRO A 244 -0.92 25.59 0.53
C PRO A 244 -0.07 24.45 -0.04
N ALA A 245 0.34 24.59 -1.30
CA ALA A 245 1.30 23.71 -1.95
C ALA A 245 2.53 24.51 -2.37
N SER A 246 3.66 23.85 -2.67
CA SER A 246 4.82 24.56 -3.25
C SER A 246 4.42 25.27 -4.55
N PRO A 247 4.92 26.49 -4.81
CA PRO A 247 4.64 27.24 -6.04
C PRO A 247 4.95 26.46 -7.32
N CYS A 248 5.95 25.57 -7.27
CA CYS A 248 6.31 24.72 -8.40
C CYS A 248 5.19 23.75 -8.77
N TRP A 249 4.51 23.16 -7.78
CA TRP A 249 3.37 22.28 -8.02
C TRP A 249 2.18 23.02 -8.63
N ALA A 250 1.82 24.19 -8.09
CA ALA A 250 0.73 25.00 -8.62
C ALA A 250 1.01 25.42 -10.08
N THR A 251 2.25 25.84 -10.36
CA THR A 251 2.69 26.26 -11.69
C THR A 251 2.70 25.09 -12.68
N ALA A 252 3.26 23.95 -12.28
CA ALA A 252 3.32 22.75 -13.10
C ALA A 252 1.90 22.26 -13.46
N LEU A 253 1.00 22.19 -12.48
CA LEU A 253 -0.37 21.73 -12.69
C LEU A 253 -1.15 22.63 -13.67
N ALA A 254 -0.98 23.95 -13.57
CA ALA A 254 -1.61 24.89 -14.47
C ALA A 254 -1.09 24.77 -15.92
N ARG A 255 0.19 24.41 -16.10
CA ARG A 255 0.89 24.31 -17.39
C ARG A 255 0.76 22.97 -18.10
N VAL A 256 0.07 21.99 -17.52
CA VAL A 256 -0.17 20.69 -18.18
C VAL A 256 -0.78 20.90 -19.56
N ASN A 257 -0.19 20.30 -20.59
CA ASN A 257 -0.74 20.28 -21.93
C ASN A 257 -1.92 19.29 -21.98
N ARG A 258 -3.11 19.82 -22.30
CA ARG A 258 -4.38 19.08 -22.30
C ARG A 258 -4.87 18.74 -23.72
N SER A 259 -4.03 18.97 -24.74
CA SER A 259 -4.44 18.83 -26.16
C SER A 259 -4.82 17.40 -26.56
N SER A 260 -4.22 16.41 -25.90
CA SER A 260 -4.31 15.01 -26.29
C SER A 260 -4.60 14.12 -25.08
N PRO A 261 -5.82 14.16 -24.51
CA PRO A 261 -6.16 13.29 -23.39
C PRO A 261 -6.17 11.81 -23.82
N PRO A 262 -5.78 10.87 -22.94
CA PRO A 262 -5.90 9.45 -23.20
C PRO A 262 -7.37 9.02 -23.31
N ASP A 263 -7.62 8.00 -24.14
CA ASP A 263 -8.92 7.38 -24.30
C ASP A 263 -8.89 5.92 -23.80
N PRO A 264 -9.72 5.52 -22.80
CA PRO A 264 -10.63 6.36 -22.04
C PRO A 264 -9.93 7.07 -20.87
N VAL A 265 -10.42 8.27 -20.55
CA VAL A 265 -10.03 9.01 -19.35
C VAL A 265 -10.37 8.20 -18.10
N GLN A 266 -9.36 7.91 -17.28
CA GLN A 266 -9.52 7.19 -16.03
C GLN A 266 -9.96 8.14 -14.92
N GLY A 267 -11.28 8.35 -14.83
CA GLY A 267 -11.90 9.15 -13.80
C GLY A 267 -11.93 8.48 -12.42
N GLY A 268 -12.10 9.30 -11.37
CA GLY A 268 -12.25 8.86 -9.99
C GLY A 268 -10.95 8.90 -9.17
N TYR A 269 -11.08 8.65 -7.87
CA TYR A 269 -10.02 8.80 -6.88
C TYR A 269 -10.00 7.63 -5.91
N ALA A 270 -8.80 7.35 -5.37
CA ALA A 270 -8.61 6.38 -4.31
C ALA A 270 -9.24 6.88 -3.00
N PHE A 271 -9.05 8.15 -2.66
CA PHE A 271 -9.70 8.82 -1.55
C PHE A 271 -10.42 10.07 -2.05
N PRO A 272 -11.34 10.68 -1.27
CA PRO A 272 -11.98 11.92 -1.68
C PRO A 272 -10.96 12.96 -2.15
N ASP A 273 -11.27 13.65 -3.25
CA ASP A 273 -10.48 14.79 -3.72
C ASP A 273 -10.40 15.84 -2.59
N PRO A 274 -9.19 16.25 -2.13
CA PRO A 274 -9.05 17.21 -1.02
C PRO A 274 -9.82 18.52 -1.26
N ALA A 275 -9.92 18.94 -2.53
CA ALA A 275 -10.70 20.11 -2.93
C ALA A 275 -12.19 19.99 -2.58
N LEU A 276 -12.73 18.77 -2.56
CA LEU A 276 -14.15 18.50 -2.37
C LEU A 276 -14.62 18.89 -0.96
N ILE A 277 -13.72 18.88 0.03
CA ILE A 277 -13.97 19.29 1.43
C ILE A 277 -14.18 20.80 1.55
N VAL A 278 -13.38 21.59 0.85
CA VAL A 278 -13.33 23.05 1.01
C VAL A 278 -14.11 23.83 -0.05
N THR A 279 -14.47 23.20 -1.16
CA THR A 279 -15.18 23.89 -2.28
C THR A 279 -16.69 23.95 -2.10
N VAL A 280 -17.23 23.40 -1.01
CA VAL A 280 -18.65 23.51 -0.69
C VAL A 280 -18.97 24.95 -0.24
N ALA A 281 -20.12 25.47 -0.68
CA ALA A 281 -20.47 26.87 -0.45
C ALA A 281 -20.74 27.25 1.02
N ARG A 282 -21.03 26.26 1.89
CA ARG A 282 -21.38 26.49 3.30
C ARG A 282 -20.41 25.77 4.21
N LEU A 283 -19.94 26.47 5.25
CA LEU A 283 -19.04 25.91 6.26
C LEU A 283 -19.64 24.69 6.96
N GLU A 284 -20.95 24.72 7.24
CA GLU A 284 -21.69 23.58 7.79
C GLU A 284 -21.50 22.28 6.98
N LYS A 285 -21.47 22.39 5.65
CA LYS A 285 -21.25 21.22 4.78
C LYS A 285 -19.81 20.73 4.86
N THR A 286 -18.83 21.62 4.98
CA THR A 286 -17.43 21.23 5.23
C THR A 286 -17.34 20.42 6.52
N MET A 287 -18.02 20.86 7.59
CA MET A 287 -18.05 20.13 8.85
C MET A 287 -18.71 18.75 8.71
N THR A 288 -19.82 18.64 7.99
CA THR A 288 -20.46 17.34 7.68
C THR A 288 -19.52 16.42 6.91
N TYR A 289 -18.78 16.94 5.93
CA TYR A 289 -17.83 16.14 5.14
C TYR A 289 -16.69 15.64 6.01
N CYS A 290 -16.12 16.50 6.86
CA CYS A 290 -15.08 16.10 7.81
C CYS A 290 -15.58 15.02 8.78
N ARG A 291 -16.78 15.18 9.36
CA ARG A 291 -17.37 14.17 10.27
C ARG A 291 -17.55 12.82 9.60
N ASN A 292 -18.15 12.80 8.40
CA ASN A 292 -18.37 11.56 7.67
C ASN A 292 -17.04 10.96 7.16
N TRP A 293 -16.05 11.77 6.80
CA TRP A 293 -14.70 11.28 6.53
C TRP A 293 -14.13 10.56 7.76
N LEU A 294 -14.16 11.19 8.94
CA LEU A 294 -13.65 10.59 10.17
C LEU A 294 -14.37 9.28 10.53
N HIS A 295 -15.69 9.25 10.35
CA HIS A 295 -16.51 8.05 10.59
C HIS A 295 -16.11 6.87 9.69
N PHE A 296 -15.88 7.13 8.40
CA PHE A 296 -15.55 6.08 7.43
C PHE A 296 -14.05 5.92 7.16
N ARG A 297 -13.18 6.72 7.80
CA ARG A 297 -11.75 6.79 7.48
C ARG A 297 -11.11 5.42 7.45
N ASP A 298 -11.33 4.65 8.51
CA ASP A 298 -10.66 3.37 8.71
C ASP A 298 -11.16 2.31 7.73
N ILE A 299 -12.47 2.27 7.45
CA ILE A 299 -13.02 1.35 6.45
C ILE A 299 -12.60 1.73 5.01
N LEU A 300 -12.45 3.04 4.72
CA LEU A 300 -12.00 3.53 3.42
C LEU A 300 -10.52 3.25 3.17
N ILE A 301 -9.70 3.30 4.22
CA ILE A 301 -8.31 2.86 4.18
C ILE A 301 -8.26 1.33 4.02
N PHE A 302 -9.02 0.60 4.85
CA PHE A 302 -9.13 -0.85 4.81
C PHE A 302 -9.52 -1.37 3.42
N ARG A 303 -10.37 -0.64 2.69
CA ARG A 303 -10.75 -1.00 1.32
C ARG A 303 -9.57 -1.20 0.38
N LEU A 304 -8.45 -0.49 0.58
CA LEU A 304 -7.25 -0.66 -0.24
C LEU A 304 -6.36 -1.83 0.24
N SER A 305 -6.66 -2.45 1.37
CA SER A 305 -6.08 -3.74 1.79
C SER A 305 -6.80 -4.95 1.17
N GLN A 306 -7.94 -4.73 0.52
CA GLN A 306 -8.74 -5.78 -0.10
C GLN A 306 -8.44 -5.87 -1.60
N PRO A 307 -8.48 -7.07 -2.19
CA PRO A 307 -8.19 -7.25 -3.61
C PRO A 307 -9.21 -6.51 -4.49
N SER A 308 -8.70 -6.02 -5.63
CA SER A 308 -9.48 -5.34 -6.68
C SER A 308 -10.28 -4.11 -6.22
N PRO A 309 -9.67 -3.14 -5.52
CA PRO A 309 -10.37 -1.89 -5.19
C PRO A 309 -10.67 -1.12 -6.47
N ARG A 310 -11.69 -0.25 -6.44
CA ARG A 310 -12.11 0.57 -7.58
C ARG A 310 -11.92 2.04 -7.28
N LEU A 311 -11.58 2.81 -8.32
CA LEU A 311 -11.64 4.27 -8.26
C LEU A 311 -13.09 4.72 -8.09
N ILE A 312 -13.30 5.69 -7.21
CA ILE A 312 -14.64 6.22 -6.92
C ILE A 312 -14.78 7.61 -7.55
N PRO A 313 -15.84 7.85 -8.35
CA PRO A 313 -16.13 9.17 -8.90
C PRO A 313 -16.44 10.21 -7.81
N ASN A 314 -16.11 11.48 -8.06
CA ASN A 314 -16.43 12.58 -7.13
C ASN A 314 -17.93 12.71 -6.83
N SER A 315 -18.83 12.30 -7.72
CA SER A 315 -20.28 12.27 -7.44
C SER A 315 -20.60 11.32 -6.28
N THR A 316 -20.03 10.12 -6.29
CA THR A 316 -20.23 9.10 -5.26
C THR A 316 -19.53 9.48 -3.96
N TRP A 317 -18.33 10.08 -4.04
CA TRP A 317 -17.68 10.66 -2.86
C TRP A 317 -18.53 11.74 -2.18
N ARG A 318 -19.17 12.62 -2.96
CA ARG A 318 -20.07 13.63 -2.39
C ARG A 318 -21.27 13.00 -1.69
N GLN A 319 -21.85 11.95 -2.27
CA GLN A 319 -22.99 11.25 -1.63
C GLN A 319 -22.59 10.66 -0.28
N LEU A 320 -21.44 9.99 -0.22
CA LEU A 320 -20.90 9.45 1.04
C LEU A 320 -20.65 10.58 2.06
N LEU A 321 -19.96 11.65 1.65
CA LEU A 321 -19.58 12.73 2.57
C LEU A 321 -20.75 13.63 2.99
N ASN A 322 -21.82 13.75 2.18
CA ASN A 322 -23.05 14.42 2.59
C ASN A 322 -23.82 13.65 3.67
N GLY A 323 -23.61 12.34 3.78
CA GLY A 323 -24.46 11.49 4.60
C GLY A 323 -25.76 11.07 3.90
N ASP A 324 -25.79 11.06 2.55
CA ASP A 324 -27.00 10.77 1.75
C ASP A 324 -27.49 9.30 1.89
N PHE A 325 -26.81 8.49 2.72
CA PHE A 325 -27.20 7.13 3.11
C PHE A 325 -28.05 7.07 4.40
N LYS A 326 -28.12 8.17 5.16
CA LYS A 326 -28.94 8.25 6.37
C LYS A 326 -30.41 8.31 5.95
N ALA A 327 -31.22 7.40 6.49
CA ALA A 327 -32.66 7.46 6.27
C ALA A 327 -33.20 8.72 6.96
N ARG A 328 -33.93 9.57 6.24
CA ARG A 328 -34.70 10.64 6.88
C ARG A 328 -35.92 9.99 7.53
N ASP A 329 -36.24 10.37 8.77
CA ASP A 329 -37.39 9.84 9.52
C ASP A 329 -38.74 10.00 8.78
N THR A 330 -38.81 10.84 7.75
CA THR A 330 -40.00 11.06 6.92
C THR A 330 -40.13 10.11 5.72
N ASP A 331 -39.11 9.30 5.39
CA ASP A 331 -39.03 8.51 4.15
C ASP A 331 -39.19 6.99 4.39
N ALA A 332 -40.00 6.58 5.36
CA ALA A 332 -40.28 5.17 5.65
C ALA A 332 -40.96 4.39 4.49
N THR A 333 -41.31 5.04 3.38
CA THR A 333 -42.08 4.43 2.27
C THR A 333 -41.40 4.41 0.90
N ASN A 334 -40.14 4.85 0.73
CA ASN A 334 -39.55 5.00 -0.62
C ASN A 334 -38.36 4.07 -0.91
N SER A 335 -38.41 3.38 -2.06
CA SER A 335 -37.35 2.52 -2.61
C SER A 335 -36.01 3.22 -2.86
N HIS A 336 -35.99 4.55 -2.86
CA HIS A 336 -34.83 5.41 -3.10
C HIS A 336 -33.81 5.35 -1.96
N THR A 337 -34.23 5.33 -0.70
CA THR A 337 -33.34 5.24 0.47
C THR A 337 -32.72 3.86 0.60
N ALA A 338 -33.47 2.80 0.24
CA ALA A 338 -32.94 1.45 0.13
C ALA A 338 -31.87 1.36 -0.98
N ALA A 339 -32.14 1.91 -2.15
CA ALA A 339 -31.18 1.97 -3.26
C ALA A 339 -29.91 2.78 -2.90
N GLN A 340 -30.03 3.84 -2.11
CA GLN A 340 -28.89 4.66 -1.66
C GLN A 340 -28.03 3.95 -0.61
N LYS A 341 -28.65 3.25 0.35
CA LYS A 341 -27.92 2.36 1.27
C LYS A 341 -27.22 1.21 0.54
N THR A 342 -27.86 0.64 -0.48
CA THR A 342 -27.25 -0.34 -1.38
C THR A 342 -26.05 0.24 -2.11
N SER A 343 -26.10 1.50 -2.58
CA SER A 343 -24.97 2.13 -3.27
C SER A 343 -23.73 2.34 -2.38
N VAL A 344 -23.88 2.65 -1.09
CA VAL A 344 -22.74 2.73 -0.15
C VAL A 344 -22.23 1.34 0.22
N ARG A 345 -23.12 0.35 0.35
CA ARG A 345 -22.72 -1.05 0.50
C ARG A 345 -21.99 -1.57 -0.73
N ASP A 346 -22.40 -1.20 -1.94
CA ASP A 346 -21.70 -1.52 -3.19
C ASP A 346 -20.35 -0.80 -3.28
N LEU A 347 -20.26 0.44 -2.77
CA LEU A 347 -19.03 1.22 -2.67
C LEU A 347 -17.98 0.54 -1.79
N LEU A 348 -18.44 0.00 -0.67
CA LEU A 348 -17.63 -0.71 0.33
C LEU A 348 -17.54 -2.21 0.02
N GLY A 349 -18.32 -2.68 -0.95
CA GLY A 349 -18.54 -4.04 -1.45
C GLY A 349 -17.69 -5.13 -0.81
N ASN A 350 -16.59 -5.49 -1.46
CA ASN A 350 -15.70 -6.58 -1.05
C ASN A 350 -15.23 -6.50 0.41
N CYS A 351 -15.14 -5.31 1.01
CA CYS A 351 -14.72 -5.14 2.40
C CYS A 351 -15.74 -5.71 3.38
N LEU A 352 -17.03 -5.63 3.04
CA LEU A 352 -18.13 -6.12 3.88
C LEU A 352 -18.28 -7.63 3.86
N LEU A 353 -17.67 -8.31 2.88
CA LEU A 353 -17.70 -9.78 2.79
C LEU A 353 -16.67 -10.43 3.72
N THR A 354 -15.71 -9.66 4.23
CA THR A 354 -14.69 -10.15 5.17
C THR A 354 -15.31 -10.32 6.56
N GLY A 355 -15.34 -11.57 7.04
CA GLY A 355 -15.95 -11.92 8.32
C GLY A 355 -15.39 -11.10 9.49
N GLY A 356 -16.29 -10.62 10.36
CA GLY A 356 -15.95 -9.82 11.55
C GLY A 356 -15.93 -8.30 11.33
N ILE A 357 -16.32 -7.81 10.16
CA ILE A 357 -16.48 -6.37 9.89
C ILE A 357 -17.97 -6.02 9.96
N ASP A 358 -18.35 -5.20 10.93
CA ASP A 358 -19.67 -4.57 11.00
C ASP A 358 -19.52 -3.07 10.75
N ILE A 359 -20.34 -2.53 9.86
CA ILE A 359 -20.37 -1.09 9.60
C ILE A 359 -21.53 -0.52 10.38
N ASN A 360 -21.20 0.21 11.43
CA ASN A 360 -22.18 1.06 12.08
C ASN A 360 -22.53 2.24 11.14
N LEU A 361 -23.69 2.14 10.50
CA LEU A 361 -24.23 3.21 9.64
C LEU A 361 -24.96 4.28 10.47
N ASP A 362 -25.16 4.05 11.76
CA ASP A 362 -25.73 5.03 12.68
C ASP A 362 -24.70 6.13 12.98
N GLU A 363 -25.20 7.30 13.40
CA GLU A 363 -24.33 8.42 13.74
C GLU A 363 -23.46 8.08 14.96
N PRO A 364 -22.13 8.14 14.85
CA PRO A 364 -21.26 7.90 15.99
C PRO A 364 -21.47 9.02 17.01
N VAL A 365 -21.58 8.66 18.29
CA VAL A 365 -21.71 9.64 19.39
C VAL A 365 -20.45 10.52 19.48
N THR A 366 -19.30 9.94 19.16
CA THR A 366 -17.99 10.60 19.16
C THR A 366 -17.17 10.16 17.96
N VAL A 367 -16.45 11.09 17.32
CA VAL A 367 -15.42 10.80 16.32
C VAL A 367 -14.05 11.04 16.92
N SER A 368 -13.07 10.19 16.60
CA SER A 368 -11.69 10.36 17.05
C SER A 368 -10.79 10.83 15.92
N TRP A 369 -9.92 11.78 16.21
CA TRP A 369 -8.85 12.21 15.32
C TRP A 369 -7.55 12.33 16.12
N ARG A 370 -6.54 11.54 15.75
CA ARG A 370 -5.18 11.57 16.34
C ARG A 370 -5.17 11.47 17.88
N GLY A 371 -6.01 10.59 18.44
CA GLY A 371 -6.11 10.39 19.89
C GLY A 371 -6.98 11.43 20.62
N GLN A 372 -7.51 12.43 19.92
CA GLN A 372 -8.51 13.35 20.47
C GLN A 372 -9.91 12.89 20.08
N SER A 373 -10.83 12.86 21.04
CA SER A 373 -12.23 12.50 20.81
C SER A 373 -13.11 13.75 20.79
N PHE A 374 -13.95 13.86 19.79
CA PHE A 374 -14.85 14.98 19.58
C PHE A 374 -16.30 14.51 19.62
N PRO A 375 -17.17 15.19 20.38
CA PRO A 375 -18.61 15.01 20.24
C PRO A 375 -19.05 15.35 18.82
N ILE A 376 -19.95 14.57 18.23
CA ILE A 376 -20.38 14.82 16.85
C ILE A 376 -21.00 16.22 16.63
N ASN A 377 -21.58 16.79 17.69
CA ASN A 377 -22.22 18.10 17.68
C ASN A 377 -21.28 19.29 17.92
N SER A 378 -19.99 19.07 18.21
CA SER A 378 -19.04 20.18 18.36
C SER A 378 -18.53 20.67 17.00
N ASP A 379 -18.17 21.95 16.93
CA ASP A 379 -17.48 22.50 15.77
C ASP A 379 -16.10 21.85 15.62
N ILE A 380 -15.74 21.53 14.37
CA ILE A 380 -14.42 21.02 14.05
C ILE A 380 -13.47 22.22 13.90
N PRO A 381 -12.34 22.26 14.61
CA PRO A 381 -11.37 23.35 14.47
C PRO A 381 -10.86 23.48 13.03
N ASP A 382 -10.64 24.71 12.57
CA ASP A 382 -10.09 25.00 11.24
C ASP A 382 -8.78 24.22 10.97
N MET A 383 -7.97 24.02 12.01
CA MET A 383 -6.74 23.22 11.89
C MET A 383 -7.02 21.76 11.55
N MET A 384 -7.97 21.12 12.21
CA MET A 384 -8.33 19.73 11.89
C MET A 384 -8.84 19.60 10.46
N VAL A 385 -9.58 20.59 9.95
CA VAL A 385 -9.98 20.59 8.53
C VAL A 385 -8.76 20.61 7.62
N LYS A 386 -7.78 21.47 7.91
CA LYS A 386 -6.50 21.51 7.18
C LYS A 386 -5.77 20.17 7.24
N GLU A 387 -5.73 19.52 8.40
CA GLU A 387 -5.09 18.21 8.58
C GLU A 387 -5.78 17.09 7.79
N ILE A 388 -7.12 17.08 7.76
CA ILE A 388 -7.89 16.13 6.95
C ILE A 388 -7.62 16.34 5.46
N VAL A 389 -7.64 17.59 5.00
CA VAL A 389 -7.34 17.94 3.60
C VAL A 389 -5.90 17.55 3.24
N TRP A 390 -4.95 17.77 4.14
CA TRP A 390 -3.57 17.35 4.00
C TRP A 390 -3.43 15.81 3.91
N GLU A 391 -4.08 15.06 4.80
CA GLU A 391 -4.07 13.59 4.78
C GLU A 391 -4.63 13.05 3.47
N LEU A 392 -5.79 13.55 3.03
CA LEU A 392 -6.41 13.16 1.75
C LEU A 392 -5.50 13.45 0.56
N SER A 393 -4.73 14.55 0.61
CA SER A 393 -3.81 14.92 -0.46
C SER A 393 -2.64 13.92 -0.57
N HIS A 394 -2.07 13.54 0.57
CA HIS A 394 -0.93 12.63 0.63
C HIS A 394 -1.32 11.19 0.31
N LEU A 395 -2.46 10.71 0.83
CA LEU A 395 -2.96 9.37 0.54
C LEU A 395 -3.28 9.21 -0.95
N ASN A 396 -3.91 10.20 -1.57
CA ASN A 396 -4.14 10.18 -3.02
C ASN A 396 -2.83 10.28 -3.80
N PHE A 397 -1.92 11.19 -3.45
CA PHE A 397 -0.63 11.34 -4.12
C PHE A 397 0.19 10.03 -4.09
N ARG A 398 0.25 9.34 -2.95
CA ARG A 398 0.90 8.03 -2.80
C ARG A 398 0.29 7.00 -3.75
N CYS A 399 -1.04 6.87 -3.76
CA CYS A 399 -1.73 5.96 -4.67
C CYS A 399 -1.49 6.31 -6.14
N GLU A 400 -1.49 7.59 -6.49
CA GLU A 400 -1.31 8.09 -7.85
C GLU A 400 0.10 7.86 -8.39
N LEU A 401 1.13 8.20 -7.62
CA LEU A 401 2.52 7.99 -8.01
C LEU A 401 2.83 6.50 -8.15
N SER A 402 2.43 5.66 -7.19
CA SER A 402 2.63 4.21 -7.28
C SER A 402 1.86 3.58 -8.45
N ALA A 403 0.64 4.06 -8.74
CA ALA A 403 -0.11 3.61 -9.90
C ALA A 403 0.60 3.98 -11.20
N LEU A 404 1.02 5.23 -11.34
CA LEU A 404 1.72 5.74 -12.52
C LEU A 404 3.03 4.98 -12.75
N ASP A 405 3.83 4.81 -11.70
CA ASP A 405 5.10 4.10 -11.76
C ASP A 405 4.91 2.65 -12.23
N ARG A 406 3.93 1.93 -11.65
CA ARG A 406 3.59 0.58 -12.10
C ARG A 406 3.14 0.51 -13.56
N MET A 407 2.53 1.57 -14.10
CA MET A 407 2.14 1.61 -15.52
C MET A 407 3.32 1.81 -16.46
N LEU A 408 4.27 2.66 -16.07
CA LEU A 408 5.34 3.13 -16.95
C LEU A 408 6.63 2.32 -16.77
N THR A 409 6.80 1.63 -15.65
CA THR A 409 7.98 0.80 -15.39
C THR A 409 8.04 -0.40 -16.35
N PRO A 410 9.15 -0.60 -17.07
CA PRO A 410 9.32 -1.74 -17.96
C PRO A 410 9.30 -3.07 -17.20
N LYS A 411 8.54 -4.04 -17.70
CA LYS A 411 8.48 -5.40 -17.12
C LYS A 411 9.79 -6.20 -17.27
N SER A 412 10.72 -5.71 -18.09
CA SER A 412 11.99 -6.36 -18.42
C SER A 412 13.15 -5.95 -17.50
N LEU A 413 12.89 -5.18 -16.44
CA LEU A 413 13.93 -4.81 -15.47
C LEU A 413 14.49 -6.04 -14.77
N LEU A 414 15.81 -6.06 -14.57
CA LEU A 414 16.47 -7.10 -13.79
C LEU A 414 16.00 -7.02 -12.32
N ALA A 415 16.00 -8.15 -11.61
CA ALA A 415 15.54 -8.20 -10.22
C ALA A 415 16.27 -7.21 -9.29
N SER A 416 17.59 -7.07 -9.45
CA SER A 416 18.41 -6.12 -8.68
C SER A 416 18.12 -4.66 -9.01
N GLU A 417 17.72 -4.35 -10.24
CA GLU A 417 17.30 -3.01 -10.65
C GLU A 417 15.88 -2.70 -10.15
N SER A 418 15.00 -3.70 -10.15
CA SER A 418 13.65 -3.58 -9.62
C SER A 418 13.62 -3.30 -8.12
N GLU A 419 14.51 -3.93 -7.33
CA GLU A 419 14.68 -3.66 -5.90
C GLU A 419 15.10 -2.18 -5.66
N LYS A 420 16.12 -1.72 -6.40
CA LYS A 420 16.60 -0.32 -6.33
C LYS A 420 15.53 0.67 -6.77
N HIS A 421 14.78 0.36 -7.81
CA HIS A 421 13.67 1.17 -8.30
C HIS A 421 12.56 1.28 -7.25
N THR A 422 12.21 0.17 -6.62
CA THR A 422 11.23 0.14 -5.53
C THR A 422 11.70 0.99 -4.35
N GLN A 423 12.99 0.97 -4.00
CA GLN A 423 13.54 1.85 -2.98
C GLN A 423 13.43 3.33 -3.37
N ARG A 424 13.74 3.71 -4.61
CA ARG A 424 13.59 5.10 -5.07
C ARG A 424 12.15 5.58 -5.04
N LEU A 425 11.19 4.70 -5.39
CA LEU A 425 9.77 5.00 -5.28
C LEU A 425 9.38 5.24 -3.81
N ARG A 426 9.91 4.43 -2.89
CA ARG A 426 9.74 4.63 -1.45
C ARG A 426 10.30 5.99 -1.01
N ASP A 427 11.50 6.35 -1.44
CA ASP A 427 12.16 7.61 -1.07
C ASP A 427 11.41 8.88 -1.55
N CYS A 428 10.44 8.74 -2.47
CA CYS A 428 9.53 9.83 -2.84
C CYS A 428 8.53 10.21 -1.73
N PHE A 429 8.26 9.29 -0.80
CA PHE A 429 7.26 9.48 0.25
C PHE A 429 7.96 9.80 1.57
N ALA A 430 7.73 11.01 2.08
CA ALA A 430 8.24 11.39 3.39
C ALA A 430 7.60 10.55 4.52
N GLY A 431 8.41 10.30 5.55
CA GLY A 431 8.00 9.76 6.83
C GLY A 431 8.45 8.34 7.18
N SER A 432 8.17 7.91 8.41
CA SER A 432 8.74 6.71 9.05
C SER A 432 8.39 5.35 8.43
N ASP A 433 7.45 5.30 7.47
CA ASP A 433 7.18 4.07 6.72
C ASP A 433 6.82 4.36 5.25
N PRO A 434 7.83 4.54 4.40
CA PRO A 434 7.63 4.73 2.96
C PRO A 434 7.08 3.48 2.25
N SER A 435 7.10 2.31 2.91
CA SER A 435 6.54 1.07 2.39
C SER A 435 5.00 1.03 2.49
N ASN A 436 4.43 1.84 3.39
CA ASN A 436 3.00 1.86 3.64
C ASN A 436 2.32 3.07 2.96
N LEU A 437 1.81 2.81 1.75
CA LEU A 437 1.04 3.79 0.97
C LEU A 437 -0.22 4.33 1.67
N LEU A 438 -0.70 3.62 2.70
CA LEU A 438 -1.97 3.88 3.37
C LEU A 438 -1.83 4.67 4.69
N THR A 439 -0.61 5.01 5.08
CA THR A 439 -0.34 5.72 6.34
C THR A 439 0.39 7.02 6.06
N VAL A 440 0.01 8.10 6.76
CA VAL A 440 0.70 9.39 6.69
C VAL A 440 0.95 9.90 8.11
N ASN A 441 2.18 10.37 8.37
CA ASN A 441 2.55 10.92 9.67
C ASN A 441 2.48 12.45 9.61
N ILE A 442 1.61 13.05 10.45
CA ILE A 442 1.46 14.51 10.51
C ILE A 442 2.66 15.21 11.15
N GLU A 443 3.37 14.52 12.04
CA GLU A 443 4.57 15.09 12.67
C GLU A 443 5.63 15.39 11.60
N GLN A 444 5.51 14.75 10.44
CA GLN A 444 6.39 14.87 9.29
C GLN A 444 5.69 15.60 8.13
N ALA A 445 4.62 16.36 8.40
CA ALA A 445 3.88 17.12 7.40
C ALA A 445 4.69 18.25 6.73
N HIS A 446 5.90 18.50 7.23
CA HIS A 446 6.87 19.48 6.73
C HIS A 446 8.07 18.82 6.05
N GLU A 447 8.01 17.52 5.75
CA GLU A 447 9.09 16.76 5.11
C GLU A 447 8.75 16.45 3.62
N GLY A 448 9.78 16.05 2.87
CA GLY A 448 9.66 15.67 1.45
C GLY A 448 9.02 16.76 0.61
N PHE A 449 8.05 16.43 -0.26
CA PHE A 449 7.38 17.42 -1.12
C PHE A 449 6.56 18.48 -0.37
N ALA A 450 6.24 18.23 0.89
CA ALA A 450 5.50 19.14 1.75
C ALA A 450 6.42 20.08 2.56
N ALA A 451 7.75 19.98 2.41
CA ALA A 451 8.65 20.91 3.07
C ALA A 451 8.53 22.34 2.52
N GLU A 452 8.56 23.32 3.42
CA GLU A 452 8.48 24.75 3.08
C GLU A 452 9.71 25.21 2.29
N VAL A 453 10.90 24.79 2.72
CA VAL A 453 12.17 25.20 2.14
C VAL A 453 12.58 24.28 0.96
N PRO A 454 12.98 24.82 -0.20
CA PRO A 454 13.41 24.02 -1.35
C PRO A 454 14.46 22.95 -1.02
N VAL A 455 15.48 23.30 -0.22
CA VAL A 455 16.57 22.39 0.16
C VAL A 455 16.05 21.13 0.85
N ALA A 456 15.01 21.25 1.68
CA ALA A 456 14.41 20.11 2.38
C ALA A 456 13.61 19.19 1.45
N ARG A 457 13.18 19.66 0.27
CA ARG A 457 12.49 18.84 -0.76
C ARG A 457 13.45 18.02 -1.62
N LYS A 458 14.75 18.31 -1.55
CA LYS A 458 15.78 17.79 -2.47
C LYS A 458 15.78 16.27 -2.56
N GLY A 459 15.81 15.56 -1.43
CA GLY A 459 15.85 14.09 -1.42
C GLY A 459 14.68 13.48 -2.20
N SER A 460 13.45 13.94 -1.91
CA SER A 460 12.25 13.46 -2.62
C SER A 460 12.22 13.85 -4.11
N LEU A 461 12.78 15.00 -4.47
CA LEU A 461 12.89 15.42 -5.88
C LEU A 461 13.84 14.55 -6.68
N PHE A 462 15.00 14.22 -6.10
CA PHE A 462 15.96 13.30 -6.72
C PHE A 462 15.40 11.88 -6.81
N ALA A 463 14.71 11.42 -5.77
CA ALA A 463 14.00 10.15 -5.78
C ALA A 463 12.97 10.09 -6.93
N LEU A 464 12.12 11.11 -7.05
CA LEU A 464 11.11 11.18 -8.12
C LEU A 464 11.75 11.24 -9.51
N ARG A 465 12.80 12.03 -9.69
CA ARG A 465 13.56 12.04 -10.95
C ARG A 465 14.09 10.64 -11.29
N ASP A 466 14.69 9.96 -10.31
CA ASP A 466 15.31 8.65 -10.51
C ASP A 466 14.29 7.56 -10.85
N VAL A 467 13.11 7.62 -10.24
CA VAL A 467 11.94 6.79 -10.60
C VAL A 467 11.54 7.06 -12.07
N MET A 468 11.45 8.33 -12.47
CA MET A 468 11.06 8.68 -13.83
C MET A 468 12.09 8.30 -14.90
N MET A 469 13.37 8.07 -14.55
CA MET A 469 14.40 7.75 -15.55
C MET A 469 14.12 6.45 -16.32
N VAL A 470 13.44 5.48 -15.69
CA VAL A 470 13.06 4.22 -16.35
C VAL A 470 11.75 4.35 -17.14
N TRP A 471 11.03 5.46 -17.00
CA TRP A 471 9.77 5.68 -17.71
C TRP A 471 10.00 6.00 -19.20
N PRO A 472 9.04 5.66 -20.08
CA PRO A 472 9.15 5.93 -21.50
C PRO A 472 9.35 7.41 -21.79
N HIS A 473 10.20 7.75 -22.76
CA HIS A 473 10.44 9.12 -23.21
C HIS A 473 11.05 10.08 -22.17
N PHE A 474 11.62 9.58 -21.07
CA PHE A 474 12.23 10.44 -20.04
C PHE A 474 13.25 11.43 -20.62
N ASN A 475 14.18 10.97 -21.48
CA ASN A 475 15.20 11.82 -22.10
C ASN A 475 14.61 12.94 -23.00
N GLN A 476 13.34 12.85 -23.39
CA GLN A 476 12.65 13.89 -24.16
C GLN A 476 11.99 14.92 -23.24
N ARG A 477 11.46 14.49 -22.09
CA ARG A 477 10.73 15.36 -21.13
C ARG A 477 11.63 16.01 -20.08
N CYS A 478 12.73 15.35 -19.72
CA CYS A 478 13.60 15.69 -18.60
C CYS A 478 15.09 15.66 -18.99
N ARG A 479 15.43 16.10 -20.21
CA ARG A 479 16.81 16.02 -20.73
C ARG A 479 17.80 16.74 -19.81
N ASP A 480 17.46 17.95 -19.40
CA ASP A 480 18.39 18.87 -18.72
C ASP A 480 18.65 18.50 -17.25
N VAL A 481 17.86 17.58 -16.69
CA VAL A 481 17.91 17.23 -15.27
C VAL A 481 18.49 15.84 -14.99
N LYS A 482 18.74 15.05 -16.04
CA LYS A 482 19.19 13.66 -15.94
C LYS A 482 20.55 13.53 -15.23
N ASP A 483 21.52 14.32 -15.66
CA ASP A 483 22.91 14.17 -15.22
C ASP A 483 23.25 15.02 -13.97
N LEU A 484 22.31 15.86 -13.52
CA LEU A 484 22.49 16.73 -12.35
C LEU A 484 22.70 15.89 -11.09
N GLN A 485 23.63 16.31 -10.25
CA GLN A 485 23.93 15.68 -8.98
C GLN A 485 23.49 16.61 -7.84
N GLU A 486 23.24 16.02 -6.67
CA GLU A 486 22.85 16.79 -5.49
C GLU A 486 23.83 17.91 -5.16
N LYS A 487 25.13 17.66 -5.32
CA LYS A 487 26.20 18.64 -5.05
C LYS A 487 26.17 19.89 -5.96
N ASP A 488 25.45 19.83 -7.08
CA ASP A 488 25.40 20.92 -8.06
C ASP A 488 24.46 22.06 -7.61
N PHE A 489 23.68 21.82 -6.56
CA PHE A 489 22.69 22.75 -6.01
C PHE A 489 23.24 23.46 -4.78
N TYR A 490 23.66 24.71 -4.97
CA TYR A 490 24.22 25.60 -3.93
C TYR A 490 23.35 26.84 -3.66
N ASN A 491 22.21 26.98 -4.36
CA ASN A 491 21.23 28.02 -4.11
C ASN A 491 19.80 27.53 -4.38
N ASP A 492 18.83 28.19 -3.74
CA ASP A 492 17.41 27.81 -3.81
C ASP A 492 16.82 28.03 -5.20
N THR A 493 17.21 29.10 -5.90
CA THR A 493 16.68 29.40 -7.24
C THR A 493 16.99 28.31 -8.26
N LYS A 494 18.19 27.74 -8.26
CA LYS A 494 18.53 26.60 -9.12
C LYS A 494 17.73 25.37 -8.75
N LEU A 495 17.52 25.15 -7.45
CA LEU A 495 16.76 24.01 -6.97
C LEU A 495 15.28 24.12 -7.33
N GLU A 496 14.69 25.32 -7.26
CA GLU A 496 13.32 25.59 -7.71
C GLU A 496 13.15 25.41 -9.22
N MET A 497 14.14 25.80 -10.04
CA MET A 497 14.11 25.51 -11.48
C MET A 497 14.13 24.01 -11.76
N PHE A 498 14.98 23.26 -11.05
CA PHE A 498 15.01 21.80 -11.13
C PHE A 498 13.69 21.18 -10.66
N GLU A 499 13.17 21.63 -9.53
CA GLU A 499 11.89 21.20 -8.97
C GLU A 499 10.75 21.39 -9.97
N LEU A 500 10.68 22.57 -10.59
CA LEU A 500 9.66 22.87 -11.59
C LEU A 500 9.73 21.92 -12.80
N VAL A 501 10.93 21.59 -13.29
CA VAL A 501 11.09 20.66 -14.42
C VAL A 501 10.66 19.24 -14.04
N VAL A 502 11.13 18.73 -12.89
CA VAL A 502 10.79 17.39 -12.40
C VAL A 502 9.29 17.25 -12.17
N ILE A 503 8.68 18.20 -11.47
CA ILE A 503 7.24 18.17 -11.17
C ILE A 503 6.42 18.32 -12.47
N SER A 504 6.80 19.22 -13.37
CA SER A 504 6.12 19.41 -14.66
C SER A 504 6.07 18.13 -15.49
N ALA A 505 7.18 17.38 -15.50
CA ALA A 505 7.21 16.09 -16.16
C ALA A 505 6.28 15.07 -15.49
N TYR A 506 6.31 14.96 -14.16
CA TYR A 506 5.42 14.07 -13.40
C TYR A 506 3.94 14.36 -13.70
N VAL A 507 3.48 15.61 -13.56
CA VAL A 507 2.06 15.95 -13.78
C VAL A 507 1.64 15.73 -15.24
N GLN A 508 2.55 15.92 -16.20
CA GLN A 508 2.29 15.62 -17.60
C GLN A 508 2.20 14.11 -17.84
N TYR A 509 3.12 13.31 -17.30
CA TYR A 509 3.02 11.84 -17.36
C TYR A 509 1.71 11.34 -16.78
N PHE A 510 1.31 11.89 -15.64
CA PHE A 510 0.05 11.54 -14.99
C PHE A 510 -1.16 11.86 -15.89
N PHE A 511 -1.20 13.07 -16.47
CA PHE A 511 -2.28 13.45 -17.38
C PHE A 511 -2.30 12.59 -18.65
N ASP A 512 -1.15 12.34 -19.28
CA ASP A 512 -1.09 11.53 -20.50
C ASP A 512 -1.51 10.08 -20.26
N THR A 513 -1.33 9.60 -19.02
CA THR A 513 -1.66 8.23 -18.63
C THR A 513 -3.12 8.07 -18.21
N PHE A 514 -3.64 8.99 -17.40
CA PHE A 514 -4.95 8.87 -16.76
C PHE A 514 -5.99 9.89 -17.23
N GLY A 515 -5.58 10.97 -17.89
CA GLY A 515 -6.48 11.99 -18.46
C GLY A 515 -7.13 12.94 -17.45
N ARG A 516 -6.64 12.96 -16.21
CA ARG A 516 -7.09 13.88 -15.16
C ARG A 516 -5.92 14.58 -14.49
N ALA A 517 -6.22 15.67 -13.79
CA ALA A 517 -5.25 16.36 -12.93
C ALA A 517 -4.78 15.43 -11.80
N ALA A 518 -3.47 15.45 -11.53
CA ALA A 518 -2.87 14.80 -10.36
C ALA A 518 -3.24 15.56 -9.08
N ILE A 519 -3.34 14.85 -7.97
CA ILE A 519 -3.44 15.45 -6.65
C ILE A 519 -2.05 15.90 -6.20
N THR A 520 -1.99 17.14 -5.71
CA THR A 520 -0.77 17.80 -5.27
C THR A 520 -0.53 17.54 -3.78
N PRO A 521 0.69 17.17 -3.36
CA PRO A 521 1.05 17.12 -1.94
C PRO A 521 1.04 18.54 -1.35
N LEU A 522 0.34 18.70 -0.22
CA LEU A 522 0.15 19.99 0.46
C LEU A 522 1.09 20.14 1.66
N HIS A 523 1.42 21.35 2.09
CA HIS A 523 2.13 21.55 3.36
C HIS A 523 1.19 22.04 4.45
N LEU A 524 1.47 21.65 5.68
CA LEU A 524 0.83 22.22 6.86
C LEU A 524 1.81 23.19 7.50
N ASP A 525 1.42 24.46 7.59
CA ASP A 525 2.16 25.45 8.37
C ASP A 525 2.09 25.05 9.86
N ASN A 526 3.22 25.15 10.57
CA ASN A 526 3.29 24.80 11.99
C ASN A 526 2.23 25.56 12.80
N CYS A 527 1.58 24.83 13.70
CA CYS A 527 0.80 25.42 14.80
C CYS A 527 1.73 26.03 15.85
#